data_AF-A0A7C3EFA0-F1
#
_entry.id   AF-A0A7C3EFA0-F1
#
_cell.length_a   1.000
_cell.length_b   1.000
_cell.length_c   1.000
_cell.angle_alpha   90.00
_cell.angle_beta   90.00
_cell.angle_gamma   90.00
#
_symmetry.space_group_name_H-M   'P 1'
#
loop_
_entity.id
_entity.type
_entity.pdbx_description
1 polymer ?
#
loop_
_entity_poly.entity_id
_entity_poly.type
_entity_poly.pdbx_seq_one_letter_code
_entity_poly.pdbx_strand_id
1 'polypeptide(L)'
;MSQLADRYSDSIDDFLQKLVNFLPLSWQYPEITCARILFEDKIFKSREFKVTKWRQSAQITTYNEPVGEVAIFYLEERLAADEGPFLKEERALLDAVAERIGTIAMRIAAEKELQEINKQLTLERKALQETNTALRAVLARIEEEKKETQKNIQANIEKILMPILNALILEIPKDQRRYVALLKSNLEEITAPFINQLSQKYQSLTPTEIKICNMIRNGMRTKEIAEVQGVSLATINRHREHIRKKLNITNSNANLVTFLQTTM
;
A
#
# COMPACT_ATOMS: atom_id res chain seq x y z
N MET A 1 -15.84 4.52 -20.67
CA MET A 1 -16.80 3.46 -20.27
C MET A 1 -17.54 2.88 -21.48
N SER A 2 -18.16 3.69 -22.37
CA SER A 2 -18.94 3.17 -23.52
C SER A 2 -18.14 2.37 -24.57
N GLN A 3 -16.95 2.84 -24.98
CA GLN A 3 -16.18 2.20 -26.07
C GLN A 3 -15.60 0.80 -25.76
N LEU A 4 -15.59 0.38 -24.50
CA LEU A 4 -15.09 -0.93 -24.04
C LEU A 4 -16.21 -1.94 -23.80
N ALA A 5 -17.48 -1.51 -23.82
CA ALA A 5 -18.61 -2.44 -23.90
C ALA A 5 -18.78 -2.91 -25.36
N ASP A 6 -18.68 -1.97 -26.31
CA ASP A 6 -18.93 -2.21 -27.74
C ASP A 6 -18.07 -3.34 -28.33
N ARG A 7 -16.73 -3.29 -28.20
CA ARG A 7 -15.83 -4.29 -28.82
C ARG A 7 -16.02 -5.74 -28.36
N TYR A 8 -16.59 -5.95 -27.19
CA TYR A 8 -16.74 -7.29 -26.60
C TYR A 8 -18.13 -7.84 -26.82
N SER A 9 -19.12 -6.95 -26.83
CA SER A 9 -20.40 -7.25 -27.41
C SER A 9 -20.21 -7.76 -28.83
N ASP A 10 -19.35 -7.13 -29.63
CA ASP A 10 -19.11 -7.56 -31.01
C ASP A 10 -18.62 -9.03 -31.14
N SER A 11 -17.89 -9.58 -30.17
CA SER A 11 -17.38 -10.97 -30.25
C SER A 11 -18.41 -12.02 -29.86
N ILE A 12 -19.20 -11.77 -28.81
CA ILE A 12 -20.28 -12.70 -28.41
C ILE A 12 -21.48 -12.54 -29.35
N ASP A 13 -21.77 -11.31 -29.78
CA ASP A 13 -22.83 -11.00 -30.73
C ASP A 13 -22.58 -11.67 -32.09
N ASP A 14 -21.35 -11.62 -32.61
CA ASP A 14 -20.99 -12.33 -33.85
C ASP A 14 -21.11 -13.85 -33.70
N PHE A 15 -20.68 -14.40 -32.57
CA PHE A 15 -20.84 -15.81 -32.26
C PHE A 15 -22.32 -16.22 -32.21
N LEU A 16 -23.14 -15.48 -31.48
CA LEU A 16 -24.58 -15.73 -31.36
C LEU A 16 -25.28 -15.57 -32.71
N GLN A 17 -24.93 -14.55 -33.49
CA GLN A 17 -25.48 -14.33 -34.82
C GLN A 17 -25.13 -15.46 -35.80
N LYS A 18 -23.89 -15.97 -35.75
CA LYS A 18 -23.50 -17.17 -36.52
C LYS A 18 -24.27 -18.38 -36.05
N LEU A 19 -24.34 -18.62 -34.74
CA LEU A 19 -25.02 -19.77 -34.14
C LEU A 19 -26.49 -19.81 -34.55
N VAL A 20 -27.22 -18.70 -34.43
CA VAL A 20 -28.63 -18.59 -34.84
C VAL A 20 -28.85 -18.97 -36.30
N ASN A 21 -27.92 -18.66 -37.19
CA ASN A 21 -28.02 -19.02 -38.61
C ASN A 21 -27.78 -20.52 -38.87
N PHE A 22 -27.07 -21.23 -37.98
CA PHE A 22 -26.82 -22.67 -38.11
C PHE A 22 -27.88 -23.54 -37.44
N LEU A 23 -28.57 -23.03 -36.40
CA LEU A 23 -29.57 -23.80 -35.66
C LEU A 23 -30.63 -24.44 -36.58
N PRO A 24 -31.25 -23.75 -37.56
CA PRO A 24 -32.22 -24.36 -38.45
C PRO A 24 -31.76 -25.64 -39.15
N LEU A 25 -30.46 -25.75 -39.46
CA LEU A 25 -29.88 -26.90 -40.16
C LEU A 25 -29.83 -28.17 -39.31
N SER A 26 -30.01 -28.05 -38.00
CA SER A 26 -29.96 -29.19 -37.07
C SER A 26 -31.36 -29.75 -36.72
N TRP A 27 -32.43 -29.18 -37.28
CA TRP A 27 -33.80 -29.64 -37.10
C TRP A 27 -34.24 -30.53 -38.25
N GLN A 28 -35.29 -31.32 -38.03
CA GLN A 28 -35.87 -32.28 -38.97
C GLN A 28 -36.30 -31.63 -40.30
N TYR A 29 -36.74 -30.37 -40.25
CA TYR A 29 -37.20 -29.62 -41.43
C TYR A 29 -36.47 -28.29 -41.59
N PRO A 30 -35.18 -28.28 -42.02
CA PRO A 30 -34.37 -27.06 -42.08
C PRO A 30 -34.95 -25.94 -42.94
N GLU A 31 -35.57 -26.31 -44.07
CA GLU A 31 -36.17 -25.41 -45.07
C GLU A 31 -37.25 -24.48 -44.48
N ILE A 32 -37.95 -24.94 -43.44
CA ILE A 32 -39.04 -24.22 -42.79
C ILE A 32 -38.72 -23.85 -41.34
N THR A 33 -37.47 -24.02 -40.92
CA THR A 33 -37.04 -23.72 -39.55
C THR A 33 -36.43 -22.34 -39.48
N CYS A 34 -36.82 -21.54 -38.49
CA CYS A 34 -36.13 -20.31 -38.15
C CYS A 34 -35.87 -20.24 -36.64
N ALA A 35 -34.82 -19.52 -36.27
CA ALA A 35 -34.31 -19.46 -34.92
C ALA A 35 -34.21 -18.01 -34.43
N ARG A 36 -34.36 -17.84 -33.12
CA ARG A 36 -34.13 -16.57 -32.42
C ARG A 36 -33.37 -16.85 -31.13
N ILE A 37 -32.32 -16.09 -30.89
CA ILE A 37 -31.68 -16.01 -29.57
C ILE A 37 -31.95 -14.63 -29.01
N LEU A 38 -32.54 -14.60 -27.81
CA LEU A 38 -32.55 -13.44 -26.93
C LEU A 38 -31.40 -13.64 -25.95
N PHE A 39 -30.48 -12.70 -25.87
CA PHE A 39 -29.40 -12.73 -24.90
C PHE A 39 -29.21 -11.33 -24.34
N GLU A 40 -29.36 -11.18 -23.03
CA GLU A 40 -29.50 -9.88 -22.36
C GLU A 40 -30.60 -9.06 -23.06
N ASP A 41 -30.27 -7.87 -23.56
CA ASP A 41 -31.20 -6.98 -24.27
C ASP A 41 -31.13 -7.12 -25.81
N LYS A 42 -30.40 -8.12 -26.32
CA LYS A 42 -30.13 -8.27 -27.76
C LYS A 42 -30.89 -9.44 -28.36
N ILE A 43 -31.39 -9.22 -29.58
CA ILE A 43 -32.15 -10.20 -30.34
C ILE A 43 -31.38 -10.57 -31.60
N PHE A 44 -31.00 -11.83 -31.70
CA PHE A 44 -30.36 -12.44 -32.86
C PHE A 44 -31.38 -13.31 -33.58
N LYS A 45 -31.48 -13.18 -34.91
CA LYS A 45 -32.48 -13.88 -35.73
C LYS A 45 -31.82 -14.59 -36.90
N SER A 46 -32.39 -15.72 -37.29
CA SER A 46 -31.97 -16.43 -38.49
C SER A 46 -32.55 -15.75 -39.72
N ARG A 47 -32.10 -16.18 -40.91
CA ARG A 47 -32.73 -15.80 -42.17
C ARG A 47 -34.21 -16.19 -42.18
N GLU A 48 -35.03 -15.40 -42.87
CA GLU A 48 -36.49 -15.64 -43.05
C GLU A 48 -37.28 -15.84 -41.73
N PHE A 49 -36.89 -15.14 -40.66
CA PHE A 49 -37.49 -15.30 -39.33
C PHE A 49 -38.96 -14.85 -39.27
N LYS A 50 -39.85 -15.75 -38.80
CA LYS A 50 -41.24 -15.44 -38.47
C LYS A 50 -41.66 -16.16 -37.19
N VAL A 51 -42.40 -15.45 -36.33
CA VAL A 51 -42.98 -16.03 -35.12
C VAL A 51 -44.26 -16.77 -35.51
N THR A 52 -44.33 -18.05 -35.16
CA THR A 52 -45.49 -18.93 -35.41
C THR A 52 -45.92 -19.62 -34.12
N LYS A 53 -47.07 -20.30 -34.16
CA LYS A 53 -47.56 -21.14 -33.06
C LYS A 53 -46.71 -22.40 -32.83
N TRP A 54 -45.97 -22.85 -33.85
CA TRP A 54 -45.11 -24.03 -33.80
C TRP A 54 -43.72 -23.62 -33.31
N ARG A 55 -43.57 -23.56 -31.99
CA ARG A 55 -42.35 -23.07 -31.34
C ARG A 55 -41.93 -24.01 -30.21
N GLN A 56 -40.62 -24.15 -30.05
CA GLN A 56 -40.01 -24.62 -28.82
C GLN A 56 -38.93 -23.63 -28.35
N SER A 57 -38.65 -23.62 -27.05
CA SER A 57 -37.68 -22.71 -26.46
C SER A 57 -36.99 -23.29 -25.23
N ALA A 58 -35.72 -22.91 -25.07
CA ALA A 58 -34.90 -23.19 -23.91
C ALA A 58 -34.33 -21.89 -23.33
N GLN A 59 -34.27 -21.82 -22.00
CA GLN A 59 -33.77 -20.66 -21.29
C GLN A 59 -32.25 -20.69 -21.22
N ILE A 60 -31.61 -19.55 -21.49
CA ILE A 60 -30.18 -19.38 -21.27
C ILE A 60 -30.00 -18.89 -19.85
N THR A 61 -29.27 -19.66 -19.04
CA THR A 61 -28.96 -19.31 -17.65
C THR A 61 -27.48 -19.05 -17.46
N THR A 62 -27.15 -18.03 -16.69
CA THR A 62 -25.78 -17.69 -16.26
C THR A 62 -25.83 -17.48 -14.74
N TYR A 63 -24.93 -18.12 -13.98
CA TYR A 63 -24.98 -18.14 -12.51
C TYR A 63 -26.36 -18.50 -11.93
N ASN A 64 -27.07 -19.43 -12.56
CA ASN A 64 -28.42 -19.84 -12.19
C ASN A 64 -29.50 -18.74 -12.36
N GLU A 65 -29.16 -17.62 -13.00
CA GLU A 65 -30.08 -16.55 -13.35
C GLU A 65 -30.41 -16.59 -14.84
N PRO A 66 -31.68 -16.38 -15.22
CA PRO A 66 -32.07 -16.37 -16.61
C PRO A 66 -31.61 -15.07 -17.30
N VAL A 67 -30.71 -15.20 -18.26
CA VAL A 67 -30.15 -14.08 -19.03
C VAL A 67 -30.63 -14.03 -20.47
N GLY A 68 -31.42 -15.02 -20.90
CA GLY A 68 -31.89 -15.09 -22.27
C GLY A 68 -32.70 -16.33 -22.59
N GLU A 69 -32.94 -16.52 -23.89
CA GLU A 69 -33.75 -17.59 -24.43
C GLU A 69 -33.29 -17.95 -25.85
N VAL A 70 -33.14 -19.24 -26.14
CA VAL A 70 -33.05 -19.77 -27.50
C VAL A 70 -34.42 -20.31 -27.89
N ALA A 71 -34.94 -19.87 -29.03
CA ALA A 71 -36.23 -20.29 -29.54
C ALA A 71 -36.12 -20.74 -31.00
N ILE A 72 -36.82 -21.83 -31.32
CA ILE A 72 -36.95 -22.40 -32.67
C ILE A 72 -38.41 -22.36 -33.08
N PHE A 73 -38.65 -22.06 -34.35
CA PHE A 73 -39.97 -21.93 -34.94
C PHE A 73 -40.02 -22.68 -36.27
N TYR A 74 -41.11 -23.41 -36.51
CA TYR A 74 -41.46 -23.89 -37.85
C TYR A 74 -42.41 -22.92 -38.53
N LEU A 75 -42.23 -22.69 -39.84
CA LEU A 75 -43.04 -21.75 -40.62
C LEU A 75 -44.40 -22.33 -41.04
N GLU A 76 -44.54 -23.66 -41.00
CA GLU A 76 -45.71 -24.41 -41.47
C GLU A 76 -46.10 -25.50 -40.48
N GLU A 77 -47.35 -25.97 -40.55
CA GLU A 77 -47.84 -27.08 -39.72
C GLU A 77 -47.17 -28.40 -40.14
N ARG A 78 -46.71 -29.16 -39.14
CA ARG A 78 -46.17 -30.51 -39.32
C ARG A 78 -46.86 -31.48 -38.40
N LEU A 79 -46.66 -32.78 -38.69
CA LEU A 79 -47.22 -33.86 -37.88
C LEU A 79 -46.77 -33.70 -36.42
N ALA A 80 -47.70 -33.96 -35.51
CA ALA A 80 -47.38 -33.97 -34.09
C ALA A 80 -46.39 -35.09 -33.76
N ALA A 81 -45.39 -34.76 -32.96
CA ALA A 81 -44.34 -35.60 -32.42
C ALA A 81 -44.37 -35.48 -30.88
N ASP A 82 -43.25 -35.18 -30.22
CA ASP A 82 -43.12 -35.15 -28.76
C ASP A 82 -43.50 -33.77 -28.16
N GLU A 83 -43.01 -32.67 -28.72
CA GLU A 83 -43.31 -31.29 -28.29
C GLU A 83 -43.96 -30.53 -29.46
N GLY A 84 -45.28 -30.74 -29.67
CA GLY A 84 -45.92 -30.23 -30.88
C GLY A 84 -45.31 -30.93 -32.11
N PRO A 85 -44.75 -30.21 -33.11
CA PRO A 85 -44.09 -30.85 -34.25
C PRO A 85 -42.62 -31.23 -34.03
N PHE A 86 -42.07 -31.03 -32.83
CA PHE A 86 -40.64 -31.24 -32.54
C PHE A 86 -40.36 -32.60 -31.90
N LEU A 87 -39.19 -33.17 -32.23
CA LEU A 87 -38.70 -34.44 -31.68
C LEU A 87 -38.04 -34.24 -30.31
N LYS A 88 -38.04 -35.28 -29.47
CA LYS A 88 -37.32 -35.27 -28.18
C LYS A 88 -35.81 -34.99 -28.33
N GLU A 89 -35.18 -35.49 -29.39
CA GLU A 89 -33.76 -35.23 -29.68
C GLU A 89 -33.50 -33.75 -29.99
N GLU A 90 -34.43 -33.09 -30.69
CA GLU A 90 -34.35 -31.66 -31.00
C GLU A 90 -34.51 -30.81 -29.73
N ARG A 91 -35.38 -31.25 -28.80
CA ARG A 91 -35.51 -30.61 -27.50
C ARG A 91 -34.22 -30.72 -26.69
N ALA A 92 -33.64 -31.93 -26.62
CA ALA A 92 -32.37 -32.16 -25.94
C ALA A 92 -31.22 -31.34 -26.57
N LEU A 93 -31.21 -31.21 -27.90
CA LEU A 93 -30.26 -30.34 -28.60
C LEU A 93 -30.44 -28.88 -28.21
N LEU A 94 -31.68 -28.38 -28.16
CA LEU A 94 -31.98 -26.99 -27.81
C LEU A 94 -31.54 -26.65 -26.37
N ASP A 95 -31.83 -27.53 -25.42
CA ASP A 95 -31.42 -27.37 -24.03
C ASP A 95 -29.88 -27.38 -23.92
N ALA A 96 -29.19 -28.30 -24.61
CA ALA A 96 -27.72 -28.34 -24.65
C ALA A 96 -27.09 -27.09 -25.30
N VAL A 97 -27.73 -26.53 -26.32
CA VAL A 97 -27.31 -25.26 -26.94
C VAL A 97 -27.45 -24.11 -25.96
N ALA A 98 -28.57 -24.01 -25.25
CA ALA A 98 -28.81 -22.94 -24.28
C ALA A 98 -27.80 -22.98 -23.12
N GLU A 99 -27.52 -24.17 -22.58
CA GLU A 99 -26.50 -24.36 -21.55
C GLU A 99 -25.09 -23.97 -22.04
N ARG A 100 -24.75 -24.37 -23.28
CA ARG A 100 -23.45 -24.06 -23.87
C ARG A 100 -23.26 -22.57 -24.14
N ILE A 101 -24.32 -21.86 -24.54
CA ILE A 101 -24.28 -20.39 -24.68
C ILE A 101 -23.98 -19.74 -23.33
N GLY A 102 -24.69 -20.14 -22.27
CA GLY A 102 -24.45 -19.61 -20.92
C GLY A 102 -23.02 -19.85 -20.43
N THR A 103 -22.48 -21.05 -20.67
CA THR A 103 -21.10 -21.41 -20.29
C THR A 103 -20.06 -20.55 -21.01
N ILE A 104 -20.23 -20.33 -22.32
CA ILE A 104 -19.31 -19.50 -23.10
C ILE A 104 -19.40 -18.03 -22.67
N ALA A 105 -20.61 -17.52 -22.43
CA ALA A 105 -20.82 -16.17 -21.95
C ALA A 105 -20.13 -15.91 -20.60
N MET A 106 -20.31 -16.80 -19.63
CA MET A 106 -19.65 -16.74 -18.33
C MET A 106 -18.12 -16.69 -18.47
N ARG A 107 -17.56 -17.56 -19.31
CA ARG A 107 -16.11 -17.62 -19.52
C ARG A 107 -15.56 -16.31 -20.09
N ILE A 108 -16.21 -15.76 -21.11
CA ILE A 108 -15.77 -14.51 -21.76
C ILE A 108 -15.85 -13.34 -20.77
N ALA A 109 -16.92 -13.27 -19.97
CA ALA A 109 -17.08 -12.24 -18.94
C ALA A 109 -15.97 -12.33 -17.87
N ALA A 110 -15.71 -13.52 -17.35
CA ALA A 110 -14.68 -13.74 -16.33
C ALA A 110 -13.26 -13.44 -16.83
N GLU A 111 -12.91 -13.87 -18.05
CA GLU A 111 -11.60 -13.58 -18.65
C GLU A 111 -11.37 -12.06 -18.80
N LYS A 112 -12.42 -11.31 -19.14
CA LYS A 112 -12.35 -9.85 -19.29
C LYS A 112 -12.20 -9.13 -17.95
N GLU A 113 -13.00 -9.51 -16.96
CA GLU A 113 -12.91 -8.94 -15.61
C GLU A 113 -11.50 -9.15 -15.05
N LEU A 114 -10.95 -10.36 -15.22
CA LEU A 114 -9.57 -10.67 -14.83
C LEU A 114 -8.55 -9.81 -15.58
N GLN A 115 -8.72 -9.58 -16.88
CA GLN A 115 -7.83 -8.71 -17.66
C GLN A 115 -7.85 -7.27 -17.16
N GLU A 116 -9.04 -6.72 -16.86
CA GLU A 116 -9.19 -5.34 -16.38
C GLU A 116 -8.58 -5.17 -14.99
N ILE A 117 -8.85 -6.11 -14.08
CA ILE A 117 -8.24 -6.13 -12.74
C ILE A 117 -6.71 -6.19 -12.85
N ASN A 118 -6.16 -7.05 -13.70
CA ASN A 118 -4.70 -7.13 -13.89
C ASN A 118 -4.12 -5.83 -14.47
N LYS A 119 -4.83 -5.18 -15.39
CA LYS A 119 -4.41 -3.89 -15.95
C LYS A 119 -4.42 -2.79 -14.90
N GLN A 120 -5.44 -2.72 -14.05
CA GLN A 120 -5.49 -1.77 -12.95
C GLN A 120 -4.37 -2.03 -11.93
N LEU A 121 -4.18 -3.30 -11.54
CA LEU A 121 -3.15 -3.70 -10.60
C LEU A 121 -1.73 -3.37 -11.10
N THR A 122 -1.48 -3.52 -12.40
CA THR A 122 -0.16 -3.17 -12.99
C THR A 122 0.08 -1.66 -12.99
N LEU A 123 -0.94 -0.85 -13.25
CA LEU A 123 -0.85 0.61 -13.15
C LEU A 123 -0.58 1.06 -11.71
N GLU A 124 -1.32 0.52 -10.73
CA GLU A 124 -1.15 0.84 -9.32
C GLU A 124 0.24 0.43 -8.80
N ARG A 125 0.71 -0.77 -9.18
CA ARG A 125 2.08 -1.21 -8.85
C ARG A 125 3.14 -0.27 -9.40
N LYS A 126 2.98 0.21 -10.64
CA LYS A 126 3.93 1.15 -11.25
C LYS A 126 3.94 2.48 -10.51
N ALA A 127 2.77 3.04 -10.20
CA ALA A 127 2.67 4.27 -9.41
C ALA A 127 3.30 4.10 -8.01
N LEU A 128 3.05 2.98 -7.35
CA LEU A 128 3.65 2.67 -6.04
C LEU A 128 5.18 2.51 -6.11
N GLN A 129 5.69 1.96 -7.20
CA GLN A 129 7.13 1.84 -7.41
C GLN A 129 7.79 3.21 -7.63
N GLU A 130 7.13 4.09 -8.39
CA GLU A 130 7.58 5.47 -8.61
C GLU A 130 7.57 6.28 -7.31
N THR A 131 6.51 6.21 -6.50
CA THR A 131 6.43 6.91 -5.21
C THR A 131 7.48 6.40 -4.23
N ASN A 132 7.71 5.08 -4.15
CA ASN A 132 8.77 4.51 -3.32
C ASN A 132 10.16 4.98 -3.76
N THR A 133 10.40 5.10 -5.07
CA THR A 133 11.67 5.58 -5.60
C THR A 133 11.89 7.05 -5.26
N ALA A 134 10.86 7.89 -5.43
CA ALA A 134 10.90 9.29 -5.04
C ALA A 134 11.14 9.46 -3.53
N LEU A 135 10.45 8.67 -2.69
CA LEU A 135 10.62 8.71 -1.24
C LEU A 135 12.06 8.35 -0.83
N ARG A 136 12.64 7.30 -1.44
CA ARG A 136 14.04 6.92 -1.20
C ARG A 136 15.02 8.04 -1.60
N ALA A 137 14.77 8.72 -2.71
CA ALA A 137 15.60 9.84 -3.15
C ALA A 137 15.52 11.02 -2.16
N VAL A 138 14.31 11.34 -1.66
CA VAL A 138 14.12 12.38 -0.64
C VAL A 138 14.84 12.00 0.66
N LEU A 139 14.74 10.76 1.12
CA LEU A 139 15.43 10.29 2.33
C LEU A 139 16.95 10.39 2.19
N ALA A 140 17.51 9.97 1.05
CA ALA A 140 18.94 10.06 0.79
C ALA A 140 19.42 11.53 0.83
N ARG A 141 18.65 12.46 0.25
CA ARG A 141 18.96 13.88 0.29
C ARG A 141 18.94 14.45 1.71
N ILE A 142 17.96 14.07 2.53
CA ILE A 142 17.88 14.49 3.93
C ILE A 142 19.10 14.00 4.73
N GLU A 143 19.53 12.75 4.51
CA GLU A 143 20.72 12.21 5.16
C GLU A 143 21.99 12.96 4.74
N GLU A 144 22.12 13.32 3.47
CA GLU A 144 23.23 14.09 2.93
C GLU A 144 23.26 15.51 3.52
N GLU A 145 22.14 16.25 3.49
CA GLU A 145 22.02 17.60 4.06
C GLU A 145 22.32 17.60 5.57
N LYS A 146 21.87 16.58 6.31
CA LYS A 146 22.18 16.43 7.74
C LYS A 146 23.69 16.23 7.96
N LYS A 147 24.33 15.39 7.16
CA LYS A 147 25.77 15.13 7.25
C LYS A 147 26.59 16.37 6.90
N GLU A 148 26.17 17.13 5.90
CA GLU A 148 26.79 18.40 5.53
C GLU A 148 26.65 19.44 6.65
N THR A 149 25.45 19.60 7.19
CA THR A 149 25.19 20.50 8.33
C THR A 149 26.07 20.14 9.53
N GLN A 150 26.19 18.84 9.85
CA GLN A 150 27.05 18.38 10.95
C GLN A 150 28.52 18.70 10.70
N LYS A 151 29.02 18.52 9.47
CA LYS A 151 30.39 18.90 9.08
C LYS A 151 30.62 20.40 9.20
N ASN A 152 29.67 21.22 8.78
CA ASN A 152 29.76 22.68 8.83
C ASN A 152 29.81 23.17 10.30
N ILE A 153 28.95 22.62 11.16
CA ILE A 153 28.96 22.91 12.60
C ILE A 153 30.31 22.51 13.22
N GLN A 154 30.84 21.32 12.88
CA GLN A 154 32.13 20.86 13.38
C GLN A 154 33.29 21.75 12.94
N ALA A 155 33.33 22.13 11.66
CA ALA A 155 34.33 23.04 11.14
C ALA A 155 34.28 24.40 11.85
N ASN A 156 33.09 24.94 12.11
CA ASN A 156 32.94 26.20 12.85
C ASN A 156 33.44 26.08 14.29
N ILE A 157 33.14 24.97 14.97
CA ILE A 157 33.65 24.72 16.33
C ILE A 157 35.17 24.63 16.33
N GLU A 158 35.76 23.77 15.50
CA GLU A 158 37.21 23.52 15.48
C GLU A 158 38.03 24.71 14.98
N LYS A 159 37.54 25.43 13.96
CA LYS A 159 38.33 26.48 13.29
C LYS A 159 38.10 27.87 13.85
N ILE A 160 36.97 28.13 14.52
CA ILE A 160 36.60 29.46 15.01
C ILE A 160 36.49 29.47 16.53
N LEU A 161 35.64 28.62 17.10
CA LEU A 161 35.35 28.67 18.55
C LEU A 161 36.50 28.12 19.40
N MET A 162 37.17 27.05 18.94
CA MET A 162 38.29 26.44 19.66
C MET A 162 39.51 27.35 19.83
N PRO A 163 39.99 28.04 18.77
CA PRO A 163 41.06 29.02 18.92
C PRO A 163 40.73 30.11 19.95
N ILE A 164 39.51 30.64 19.92
CA ILE A 164 39.05 31.68 20.86
C ILE A 164 39.06 31.14 22.31
N LEU A 165 38.56 29.93 22.52
CA LEU A 165 38.55 29.30 23.84
C LEU A 165 39.95 29.00 24.36
N ASN A 166 40.85 28.51 23.51
CA ASN A 166 42.24 28.26 23.89
C ASN A 166 42.96 29.57 24.25
N ALA A 167 42.69 30.67 23.54
CA ALA A 167 43.21 31.99 23.87
C ALA A 167 42.66 32.50 25.22
N LEU A 168 41.35 32.37 25.45
CA LEU A 168 40.70 32.77 26.71
C LEU A 168 41.28 32.02 27.93
N ILE A 169 41.61 30.73 27.82
CA ILE A 169 42.21 29.96 28.92
C ILE A 169 43.54 30.57 29.40
N LEU A 170 44.29 31.22 28.50
CA LEU A 170 45.58 31.83 28.83
C LEU A 170 45.42 33.11 29.65
N GLU A 171 44.35 33.88 29.42
CA GLU A 171 44.14 35.19 30.06
C GLU A 171 43.34 35.13 31.38
N ILE A 172 42.65 34.02 31.66
CA ILE A 172 41.74 33.90 32.81
C ILE A 172 42.45 33.31 34.05
N PRO A 173 42.17 33.82 35.28
CA PRO A 173 42.67 33.28 36.55
C PRO A 173 42.35 31.78 36.72
N LYS A 174 43.24 31.05 37.41
CA LYS A 174 43.16 29.57 37.55
C LYS A 174 41.81 29.06 38.06
N ASP A 175 41.18 29.80 38.97
CA ASP A 175 39.94 29.39 39.62
C ASP A 175 38.72 29.38 38.66
N GLN A 176 38.78 30.16 37.58
CA GLN A 176 37.70 30.27 36.59
C GLN A 176 37.95 29.42 35.32
N ARG A 177 39.15 28.86 35.15
CA ARG A 177 39.48 28.00 33.98
C ARG A 177 38.60 26.77 33.87
N ARG A 178 38.04 26.31 34.99
CA ARG A 178 37.13 25.16 35.04
C ARG A 178 35.85 25.38 34.23
N TYR A 179 35.33 26.62 34.17
CA TYR A 179 34.16 26.96 33.36
C TYR A 179 34.47 26.95 31.86
N VAL A 180 35.64 27.43 31.47
CA VAL A 180 36.08 27.43 30.07
C VAL A 180 36.37 26.01 29.58
N ALA A 181 36.97 25.17 30.44
CA ALA A 181 37.14 23.75 30.15
C ALA A 181 35.80 23.02 29.96
N LEU A 182 34.79 23.34 30.79
CA LEU A 182 33.44 22.81 30.64
C LEU A 182 32.79 23.27 29.33
N LEU A 183 32.94 24.55 28.95
CA LEU A 183 32.39 25.08 27.70
C LEU A 183 33.03 24.41 26.47
N LYS A 184 34.36 24.24 26.52
CA LYS A 184 35.13 23.52 25.49
C LYS A 184 34.62 22.10 25.31
N SER A 185 34.49 21.34 26.40
CA SER A 185 33.95 19.98 26.40
C SER A 185 32.51 19.92 25.87
N ASN A 186 31.63 20.87 26.24
CA ASN A 186 30.27 20.91 25.70
C ASN A 186 30.23 21.19 24.19
N LEU A 187 31.11 22.05 23.68
CA LEU A 187 31.19 22.35 22.24
C LEU A 187 31.73 21.16 21.45
N GLU A 188 32.71 20.43 21.99
CA GLU A 188 33.16 19.14 21.40
C GLU A 188 32.03 18.10 21.40
N GLU A 189 31.22 18.07 22.45
CA GLU A 189 30.07 17.18 22.59
C GLU A 189 28.87 17.54 21.68
N ILE A 190 28.66 18.81 21.33
CA ILE A 190 27.60 19.25 20.39
C ILE A 190 27.80 18.66 18.99
N THR A 191 29.05 18.45 18.59
CA THR A 191 29.40 17.80 17.31
C THR A 191 29.47 16.28 17.40
N ALA A 192 29.52 15.74 18.62
CA ALA A 192 29.55 14.31 18.85
C ALA A 192 28.14 13.70 18.64
N PRO A 193 28.05 12.43 18.17
CA PRO A 193 26.78 11.70 18.02
C PRO A 193 25.92 11.64 19.30
N PHE A 194 26.51 11.92 20.44
CA PHE A 194 25.98 11.74 21.79
C PHE A 194 24.78 12.64 22.14
N ILE A 195 24.84 13.97 21.93
CA ILE A 195 23.70 14.87 22.25
C ILE A 195 22.47 14.49 21.42
N ASN A 196 22.68 14.15 20.15
CA ASN A 196 21.63 13.70 19.24
C ASN A 196 21.02 12.36 19.70
N GLN A 197 21.84 11.39 20.13
CA GLN A 197 21.36 10.12 20.67
C GLN A 197 20.63 10.29 22.00
N LEU A 198 21.05 11.21 22.87
CA LEU A 198 20.43 11.43 24.18
C LEU A 198 19.06 12.10 24.05
N SER A 199 18.94 13.10 23.17
CA SER A 199 17.66 13.74 22.84
C SER A 199 16.71 12.81 22.08
N GLN A 200 17.22 11.91 21.23
CA GLN A 200 16.39 10.97 20.47
C GLN A 200 15.95 9.75 21.30
N LYS A 201 16.86 9.17 22.10
CA LYS A 201 16.59 7.96 22.89
C LYS A 201 15.82 8.25 24.18
N TYR A 202 15.90 9.49 24.70
CA TYR A 202 15.23 9.89 25.94
C TYR A 202 14.59 11.28 25.79
N GLN A 203 13.52 11.37 24.99
CA GLN A 203 12.68 12.58 24.86
C GLN A 203 12.07 13.06 26.20
N SER A 204 12.12 12.25 27.26
CA SER A 204 11.59 12.57 28.58
C SER A 204 12.54 13.40 29.46
N LEU A 205 13.82 13.54 29.08
CA LEU A 205 14.79 14.33 29.82
C LEU A 205 14.67 15.81 29.47
N THR A 206 14.64 16.65 30.51
CA THR A 206 14.64 18.11 30.37
C THR A 206 16.04 18.62 30.03
N PRO A 207 16.18 19.82 29.44
CA PRO A 207 17.48 20.42 29.13
C PRO A 207 18.43 20.48 30.35
N THR A 208 17.90 20.75 31.54
CA THR A 208 18.67 20.79 32.79
C THR A 208 19.15 19.40 33.22
N GLU A 209 18.32 18.36 33.03
CA GLU A 209 18.69 16.97 33.32
C GLU A 209 19.74 16.47 32.33
N ILE A 210 19.62 16.80 31.03
CA ILE A 210 20.63 16.50 30.01
C ILE A 210 21.98 17.12 30.40
N LYS A 211 21.98 18.40 30.77
CA LYS A 211 23.18 19.11 31.23
C LYS A 211 23.83 18.41 32.42
N ILE A 212 23.03 18.01 33.41
CA ILE A 212 23.50 17.29 34.60
C ILE A 212 24.03 15.89 34.22
N CYS A 213 23.39 15.16 33.30
CA CYS A 213 23.89 13.89 32.77
C CYS A 213 25.30 14.03 32.19
N ASN A 214 25.56 15.06 31.38
CA ASN A 214 26.89 15.29 30.79
C ASN A 214 27.95 15.51 31.88
N MET A 215 27.65 16.35 32.87
CA MET A 215 28.56 16.56 34.00
C MET A 215 28.85 15.27 34.78
N ILE A 216 27.84 14.42 34.97
CA ILE A 216 28.01 13.13 35.68
C ILE A 216 28.84 12.15 34.85
N ARG A 217 28.60 12.07 33.54
CA ARG A 217 29.35 11.22 32.60
C ARG A 217 30.83 11.59 32.60
N ASN A 218 31.14 12.89 32.67
CA ASN A 218 32.49 13.43 32.74
C ASN A 218 33.13 13.30 34.15
N GLY A 219 32.52 12.51 35.04
CA GLY A 219 33.12 12.13 36.32
C GLY A 219 32.93 13.14 37.45
N MET A 220 32.12 14.19 37.27
CA MET A 220 31.92 15.20 38.29
C MET A 220 31.12 14.66 39.49
N ARG A 221 31.58 15.01 40.69
CA ARG A 221 30.90 14.68 41.95
C ARG A 221 29.72 15.62 42.17
N THR A 222 28.70 15.16 42.88
CA THR A 222 27.48 15.94 43.18
C THR A 222 27.79 17.32 43.78
N LYS A 223 28.79 17.42 44.68
CA LYS A 223 29.24 18.70 45.26
C LYS A 223 29.75 19.68 44.20
N GLU A 224 30.55 19.19 43.25
CA GLU A 224 31.13 19.99 42.19
C GLU A 224 30.06 20.43 41.18
N ILE A 225 29.10 19.56 40.88
CA ILE A 225 27.96 19.89 40.01
C ILE A 225 27.10 20.98 40.65
N ALA A 226 26.87 20.91 41.97
CA ALA A 226 26.08 21.88 42.71
C ALA A 226 26.74 23.28 42.69
N GLU A 227 28.06 23.32 42.91
CA GLU A 227 28.86 24.53 42.82
C GLU A 227 28.83 25.15 41.41
N VAL A 228 28.99 24.32 40.37
CA VAL A 228 28.96 24.77 38.97
C VAL A 228 27.58 25.22 38.50
N GLN A 229 26.50 24.65 39.04
CA GLN A 229 25.13 25.10 38.75
C GLN A 229 24.66 26.24 39.65
N GLY A 230 25.41 26.63 40.68
CA GLY A 230 25.00 27.64 41.65
C GLY A 230 23.75 27.24 42.44
N VAL A 231 23.53 25.94 42.67
CA VAL A 231 22.36 25.41 43.38
C VAL A 231 22.78 24.54 44.56
N SER A 232 21.84 24.23 45.45
CA SER A 232 22.11 23.36 46.59
C SER A 232 22.48 21.93 46.17
N LEU A 233 23.30 21.26 46.98
CA LEU A 233 23.62 19.84 46.81
C LEU A 233 22.34 18.97 46.75
N ALA A 234 21.33 19.30 47.58
CA ALA A 234 20.05 18.61 47.60
C ALA A 234 19.33 18.70 46.25
N THR A 235 19.40 19.85 45.58
CA THR A 235 18.82 20.06 44.24
C THR A 235 19.45 19.12 43.21
N ILE A 236 20.78 18.99 43.20
CA ILE A 236 21.48 18.07 42.28
C ILE A 236 21.14 16.61 42.60
N ASN A 237 21.05 16.23 43.86
CA ASN A 237 20.62 14.87 44.23
C ASN A 237 19.21 14.56 43.70
N ARG A 238 18.29 15.53 43.78
CA ARG A 238 16.94 15.37 43.24
C ARG A 238 16.93 15.20 41.71
N HIS A 239 17.73 16.01 41.00
CA HIS A 239 17.91 15.83 39.55
C HIS A 239 18.51 14.46 39.21
N ARG A 240 19.51 13.98 39.97
CA ARG A 240 20.09 12.63 39.77
C ARG A 240 19.07 11.53 39.96
N GLU A 241 18.17 11.65 40.93
CA GLU A 241 17.10 10.67 41.14
C GLU A 241 16.07 10.70 40.00
N HIS A 242 15.68 11.89 39.54
CA HIS A 242 14.79 12.04 38.38
C HIS A 242 15.41 11.46 37.11
N ILE A 243 16.70 11.71 36.89
CA ILE A 243 17.47 11.13 35.79
C ILE A 243 17.46 9.60 35.89
N ARG A 244 17.75 9.02 37.07
CA ARG A 244 17.70 7.55 37.26
C ARG A 244 16.33 6.97 36.98
N LYS A 245 15.25 7.64 37.40
CA LYS A 245 13.86 7.24 37.11
C LYS A 245 13.58 7.27 35.62
N LYS A 246 13.93 8.37 34.93
CA LYS A 246 13.70 8.55 33.49
C LYS A 246 14.58 7.65 32.62
N LEU A 247 15.73 7.20 33.13
CA LEU A 247 16.61 6.22 32.51
C LEU A 247 16.28 4.76 32.91
N ASN A 248 15.24 4.53 33.72
CA ASN A 248 14.81 3.22 34.20
C ASN A 248 15.89 2.40 34.95
N ILE A 249 16.79 3.07 35.66
CA ILE A 249 17.87 2.44 36.45
C ILE A 249 17.70 2.59 37.97
N THR A 250 16.52 3.04 38.42
CA THR A 250 16.21 3.31 39.84
C THR A 250 16.45 2.10 40.74
N ASN A 251 16.13 0.89 40.28
CA ASN A 251 16.21 -0.36 41.04
C ASN A 251 17.39 -1.26 40.62
N SER A 252 18.30 -0.73 39.82
CA SER A 252 19.48 -1.49 39.37
C SER A 252 20.70 -1.10 40.20
N ASN A 253 21.59 -2.07 40.46
CA ASN A 253 22.92 -1.83 41.03
C ASN A 253 23.86 -1.07 40.08
N ALA A 254 23.35 -0.55 38.95
CA ALA A 254 24.11 0.19 37.98
C ALA A 254 24.53 1.56 38.52
N ASN A 255 25.84 1.81 38.46
CA ASN A 255 26.41 3.13 38.71
C ASN A 255 25.98 4.08 37.57
N LEU A 256 25.42 5.24 37.93
CA LEU A 256 24.93 6.23 36.94
C LEU A 256 26.06 6.72 36.02
N VAL A 257 27.29 6.88 36.53
CA VAL A 257 28.44 7.30 35.72
C VAL A 257 28.78 6.21 34.69
N THR A 258 28.92 4.97 35.14
CA THR A 258 29.22 3.82 34.26
C THR A 258 28.11 3.60 33.24
N PHE A 259 26.84 3.70 33.65
CA PHE A 259 25.70 3.57 32.73
C PHE A 259 25.73 4.64 31.62
N LEU A 260 26.04 5.89 31.97
CA LEU A 260 26.17 6.99 31.01
C LEU A 260 27.43 6.90 30.13
N GLN A 261 28.41 6.08 30.51
CA GLN A 261 29.65 5.84 29.74
C GLN A 261 29.59 4.59 28.86
N THR A 262 28.87 3.53 29.28
CA THR A 262 28.82 2.23 28.59
C THR A 262 27.61 2.12 27.65
N THR A 263 26.49 2.78 27.97
CA THR A 263 25.21 2.61 27.27
C THR A 263 24.86 3.78 26.34
N MET A 264 25.71 4.82 26.32
CA MET A 264 25.55 6.12 25.65
C MET A 264 26.92 6.74 25.30
#